data_AF-A0A0M4QHS1-F1
#
_entry.id   AF-A0A0M4QHS1-F1
#
_cell.length_a   1.000
_cell.length_b   1.000
_cell.length_c   1.000
_cell.angle_alpha   90.00
_cell.angle_beta   90.00
_cell.angle_gamma   90.00
#
_symmetry.space_group_name_H-M   'P 1'
#
loop_
_entity.id
_entity.type
_entity.pdbx_description
1 polymer ?
#
loop_
_entity_poly.entity_id
_entity_poly.type
_entity_poly.pdbx_seq_one_letter_code
_entity_poly.pdbx_strand_id
1 'polypeptide(L)'
;IRREGVRLNGTWKPQKGDEENEGQQPEKKPITPQMALNIFRHISTEDIRRMGLSNDYARPEWMIIIVLPVPPPPVRPSISVDGGNAPRGEDDLTYKLGDIIRANGNIRRCETEGSPAHVVNEFEHLLHF
;
A
#
# COMPACT_ATOMS: atom_id res chain seq x y z
N ILE A 1 13.90 -10.14 -6.70
CA ILE A 1 13.15 -9.12 -5.93
C ILE A 1 13.86 -8.91 -4.60
N ARG A 2 13.99 -7.66 -4.14
CA ARG A 2 14.59 -7.30 -2.84
C ARG A 2 13.62 -6.39 -2.08
N ARG A 3 13.54 -6.58 -0.75
CA ARG A 3 12.78 -5.70 0.15
C ARG A 3 13.70 -4.62 0.71
N GLU A 4 13.30 -3.37 0.60
CA GLU A 4 13.99 -2.19 1.13
C GLU A 4 12.98 -1.37 1.94
N GLY A 5 12.99 -1.53 3.27
CA GLY A 5 11.96 -0.96 4.16
C GLY A 5 10.56 -1.52 3.87
N VAL A 6 9.63 -0.62 3.53
CA VAL A 6 8.26 -0.95 3.09
C VAL A 6 8.12 -1.12 1.57
N ARG A 7 9.22 -1.05 0.80
CA ARG A 7 9.21 -1.15 -0.66
C ARG A 7 9.78 -2.48 -1.16
N LEU A 8 9.28 -2.94 -2.30
CA LEU A 8 9.82 -4.07 -3.05
C LEU A 8 10.43 -3.57 -4.36
N ASN A 9 11.66 -3.99 -4.64
CA ASN A 9 12.38 -3.65 -5.86
C ASN A 9 12.70 -4.92 -6.65
N GLY A 10 12.31 -4.96 -7.92
CA GLY A 10 12.70 -6.00 -8.86
C GLY A 10 13.97 -5.60 -9.62
N THR A 11 14.72 -6.60 -10.08
CA THR A 11 15.89 -6.40 -10.93
C THR A 11 15.73 -7.29 -12.15
N TRP A 12 15.67 -6.69 -13.33
CA TRP A 12 15.54 -7.39 -14.59
C TRP A 12 16.88 -7.36 -15.31
N LYS A 13 17.38 -8.54 -15.67
CA LYS A 13 18.59 -8.68 -16.46
C LYS A 13 18.19 -8.81 -17.93
N PRO A 14 18.93 -8.19 -18.87
CA PRO A 14 18.72 -8.47 -20.29
C PRO A 14 18.92 -9.96 -20.57
N GLN A 15 18.15 -10.48 -21.53
CA GLN A 15 18.17 -11.90 -21.88
C GLN A 15 19.49 -12.23 -22.59
N LYS A 16 20.15 -13.32 -22.17
CA LYS A 16 21.37 -13.80 -22.85
C LYS A 16 20.97 -14.30 -24.24
N GLY A 17 21.53 -13.70 -25.29
CA GLY A 17 21.31 -14.09 -26.68
C GLY A 17 20.74 -12.99 -27.59
N ASP A 18 20.33 -11.85 -27.03
CA ASP A 18 20.00 -10.66 -27.83
C ASP A 18 21.29 -9.85 -28.06
N GLU A 19 21.92 -10.00 -29.23
CA GLU A 19 23.15 -9.29 -29.62
C GLU A 19 22.98 -7.75 -29.55
N GLU A 20 21.75 -7.23 -29.71
CA GLU A 20 21.43 -5.80 -29.53
C GLU A 20 21.41 -5.33 -28.06
N ASN A 21 21.26 -6.25 -27.10
CA ASN A 21 21.17 -5.95 -25.67
C ASN A 21 22.41 -6.41 -24.87
N GLU A 22 23.44 -6.94 -25.55
CA GLU A 22 24.73 -7.27 -24.94
C GLU A 22 25.42 -6.00 -24.40
N GLY A 23 25.26 -5.75 -23.10
CA GLY A 23 25.86 -4.60 -22.41
C GLY A 23 24.86 -3.73 -21.64
N GLN A 24 23.54 -3.96 -21.78
CA GLN A 24 22.57 -3.25 -20.95
C GLN A 24 22.73 -3.59 -19.47
N GLN A 25 22.83 -2.55 -18.65
CA GLN A 25 22.88 -2.73 -17.20
C GLN A 25 21.53 -3.29 -16.71
N PRO A 26 21.56 -4.15 -15.68
CA PRO A 26 20.34 -4.67 -15.09
C PRO A 26 19.46 -3.53 -14.57
N GLU A 27 18.20 -3.52 -15.00
CA GLU A 27 17.26 -2.46 -14.65
C GLU A 27 16.64 -2.75 -13.27
N LYS A 28 16.76 -1.80 -12.35
CA LYS A 28 16.09 -1.85 -11.04
C LYS A 28 14.81 -1.01 -11.10
N LYS A 29 13.67 -1.66 -10.92
CA LYS A 29 12.34 -1.01 -10.91
C LYS A 29 11.58 -1.34 -9.62
N PRO A 30 10.84 -0.37 -9.04
CA PRO A 30 9.96 -0.65 -7.92
C PRO A 30 8.79 -1.54 -8.37
N ILE A 31 8.35 -2.42 -7.48
CA ILE A 31 7.11 -3.19 -7.63
C ILE A 31 6.06 -2.47 -6.79
N THR A 32 5.17 -1.73 -7.45
CA THR A 32 4.12 -0.97 -6.76
C THR A 32 3.02 -1.90 -6.25
N PRO A 33 2.27 -1.50 -5.20
CA PRO A 33 1.10 -2.27 -4.74
C PRO A 33 0.10 -2.52 -5.87
N GLN A 34 -0.10 -1.54 -6.76
CA GLN A 34 -0.99 -1.66 -7.92
C GLN A 34 -0.52 -2.73 -8.91
N MET A 35 0.79 -2.83 -9.17
CA MET A 35 1.36 -3.88 -10.02
C MET A 35 1.14 -5.26 -9.39
N ALA A 36 1.43 -5.40 -8.10
CA ALA A 36 1.23 -6.66 -7.37
C ALA A 36 -0.25 -7.07 -7.36
N LEU A 37 -1.16 -6.13 -7.11
CA LEU A 37 -2.61 -6.36 -7.12
C LEU A 37 -3.07 -6.88 -8.49
N ASN A 38 -2.62 -6.26 -9.58
CA ASN A 38 -2.96 -6.70 -10.93
C ASN A 38 -2.45 -8.11 -11.19
N ILE A 39 -1.22 -8.43 -10.81
CA ILE A 39 -0.67 -9.79 -10.96
C ILE A 39 -1.49 -10.79 -10.14
N PHE A 40 -1.77 -10.50 -8.87
CA PHE A 40 -2.52 -11.39 -7.98
C PHE A 40 -3.93 -11.68 -8.48
N ARG A 41 -4.62 -10.70 -9.07
CA ARG A 41 -5.94 -10.88 -9.68
C ARG A 41 -5.95 -11.84 -10.88
N HIS A 42 -4.82 -11.97 -11.58
CA HIS A 42 -4.70 -12.85 -12.74
C HIS A 42 -4.27 -14.29 -12.38
N ILE A 43 -3.95 -14.56 -11.11
CA ILE A 43 -3.62 -15.92 -10.66
C ILE A 43 -4.89 -16.76 -10.70
N SER A 44 -4.80 -17.94 -11.34
CA SER A 44 -5.94 -18.86 -11.46
C SER A 44 -6.33 -19.45 -10.09
N THR A 45 -7.60 -19.84 -9.94
CA THR A 45 -8.10 -20.45 -8.70
C THR A 45 -7.39 -21.75 -8.34
N GLU A 46 -6.94 -22.50 -9.35
CA GLU A 46 -6.15 -23.72 -9.22
C GLU A 46 -4.74 -23.41 -8.70
N ASP A 47 -4.07 -22.39 -9.24
CA ASP A 47 -2.75 -21.97 -8.76
C ASP A 47 -2.82 -21.40 -7.35
N ILE A 48 -3.89 -20.67 -7.00
CA ILE A 48 -4.15 -20.21 -5.62
C ILE A 48 -4.18 -21.41 -4.65
N ARG A 49 -4.88 -22.49 -4.99
CA ARG A 49 -4.90 -23.72 -4.18
C ARG A 49 -3.54 -24.40 -4.12
N ARG A 50 -2.81 -24.48 -5.23
CA ARG A 50 -1.45 -25.06 -5.29
C ARG A 50 -0.45 -24.30 -4.44
N MET A 51 -0.61 -22.98 -4.32
CA MET A 51 0.18 -22.16 -3.41
C MET A 51 -0.20 -22.34 -1.93
N GLY A 52 -1.24 -23.12 -1.61
CA GLY A 52 -1.72 -23.35 -0.25
C GLY A 52 -2.66 -22.28 0.29
N LEU A 53 -3.24 -21.45 -0.59
CA LEU A 53 -4.20 -20.39 -0.24
C LEU A 53 -5.65 -20.84 -0.48
N SER A 54 -6.60 -20.09 0.09
CA SER A 54 -8.04 -20.34 -0.06
C SER A 54 -8.69 -19.33 -1.00
N ASN A 55 -9.47 -19.82 -1.96
CA ASN A 55 -10.25 -18.96 -2.86
C ASN A 55 -11.40 -18.24 -2.14
N ASP A 56 -11.87 -18.78 -1.00
CA ASP A 56 -13.04 -18.27 -0.29
C ASP A 56 -12.66 -17.35 0.88
N TYR A 57 -11.48 -17.57 1.47
CA TYR A 57 -11.09 -16.90 2.72
C TYR A 57 -9.73 -16.18 2.66
N ALA A 58 -8.87 -16.47 1.69
CA ALA A 58 -7.49 -15.99 1.70
C ALA A 58 -6.93 -15.79 0.28
N ARG A 59 -7.63 -15.05 -0.57
CA ARG A 59 -7.14 -14.76 -1.91
C ARG A 59 -5.93 -13.81 -1.86
N PRO A 60 -4.91 -14.01 -2.71
CA PRO A 60 -3.67 -13.24 -2.66
C PRO A 60 -3.88 -11.74 -2.89
N GLU A 61 -4.83 -11.34 -3.72
CA GLU A 61 -5.13 -9.93 -3.95
C GLU A 61 -5.64 -9.20 -2.69
N TRP A 62 -6.18 -9.91 -1.69
CA TRP A 62 -6.66 -9.33 -0.44
C TRP A 62 -5.51 -8.95 0.51
N MET A 63 -4.29 -9.40 0.24
CA MET A 63 -3.10 -8.96 0.96
C MET A 63 -2.76 -7.48 0.67
N ILE A 64 -3.31 -6.92 -0.42
CA ILE A 64 -3.17 -5.50 -0.76
C ILE A 64 -4.41 -4.74 -0.28
N ILE A 65 -4.22 -3.80 0.65
CA ILE A 65 -5.31 -3.01 1.24
C ILE A 65 -5.77 -1.94 0.23
N ILE A 66 -6.98 -2.11 -0.30
CA ILE A 66 -7.66 -1.10 -1.14
C ILE A 66 -8.77 -0.35 -0.40
N VAL A 67 -9.32 -0.98 0.64
CA VAL A 67 -10.32 -0.41 1.54
C VAL A 67 -9.87 -0.73 2.96
N LEU A 68 -9.54 0.32 3.71
CA LEU A 68 -9.14 0.18 5.11
C LEU A 68 -10.39 0.22 6.00
N PRO A 69 -10.71 -0.84 6.75
CA PRO A 69 -11.85 -0.83 7.67
C PRO A 69 -11.60 0.13 8.82
N VAL A 70 -12.62 0.92 9.16
CA VAL A 70 -12.58 1.82 10.32
C VAL A 70 -13.27 1.15 11.50
N PRO A 71 -12.55 0.87 12.61
CA PRO A 71 -13.15 0.23 13.78
C PRO A 71 -14.20 1.14 14.47
N PRO A 72 -15.25 0.56 15.06
CA PRO A 72 -16.30 1.31 15.75
C PRO A 72 -15.78 1.89 17.09
N PRO A 73 -16.47 2.89 17.68
CA PRO A 73 -16.03 3.57 18.90
C PRO A 73 -15.66 2.67 20.09
N PRO A 74 -16.33 1.52 20.35
CA PRO A 74 -15.92 0.62 21.44
C PRO A 74 -14.50 0.06 21.30
N VAL A 75 -13.96 0.00 20.07
CA VAL A 75 -12.60 -0.47 19.77
C VAL A 75 -11.60 0.70 19.75
N ARG A 76 -12.08 1.95 19.74
CA ARG A 76 -11.28 3.19 19.79
C ARG A 76 -11.88 4.17 20.81
N PRO A 77 -11.90 3.82 22.10
CA PRO A 77 -12.65 4.56 23.11
C PRO A 77 -12.03 5.92 23.42
N SER A 78 -12.84 6.98 23.43
CA SER A 78 -12.40 8.30 23.89
C SER A 78 -12.37 8.38 25.42
N ILE A 79 -11.38 9.06 25.97
CA ILE A 79 -11.33 9.42 27.39
C ILE A 79 -11.91 10.85 27.59
N SER A 80 -12.82 10.99 28.54
CA SER A 80 -13.21 12.29 29.08
C SER A 80 -12.76 12.36 30.53
N VAL A 81 -12.05 13.42 30.91
CA VAL A 81 -11.72 13.67 32.32
C VAL A 81 -12.96 14.26 32.98
N ASP A 82 -13.37 13.72 34.13
CA ASP A 82 -14.55 14.18 34.85
C ASP A 82 -14.45 15.67 35.20
N GLY A 83 -15.46 16.43 34.76
CA GLY A 83 -15.53 17.88 34.82
C GLY A 83 -15.81 18.43 33.43
N GLY A 84 -17.07 18.78 33.15
CA GLY A 84 -17.63 19.06 31.81
C GLY A 84 -16.96 20.12 30.92
N ASN A 85 -15.82 20.68 31.36
CA ASN A 85 -14.97 21.61 30.61
C ASN A 85 -13.56 21.06 30.31
N ALA A 86 -13.21 19.84 30.74
CA ALA A 86 -11.91 19.25 30.45
C ALA A 86 -11.83 18.76 28.99
N PRO A 87 -10.69 18.94 28.32
CA PRO A 87 -10.52 18.50 26.94
C PRO A 87 -10.70 16.98 26.84
N ARG A 88 -11.52 16.57 25.87
CA ARG A 88 -11.74 15.16 25.53
C ARG A 88 -10.51 14.63 24.80
N GLY A 89 -9.91 13.56 25.32
CA GLY A 89 -8.82 12.84 24.65
C GLY A 89 -9.40 11.72 23.80
N GLU A 90 -9.06 11.68 22.52
CA GLU A 90 -9.46 10.56 21.65
C GLU A 90 -8.42 9.42 21.75
N ASP A 91 -8.82 8.22 21.34
CA ASP A 91 -7.92 7.06 21.27
C ASP A 91 -6.80 7.25 20.22
N ASP A 92 -5.63 6.66 20.45
CA ASP A 92 -4.49 6.72 19.51
C ASP A 92 -4.84 6.19 18.10
N LEU A 93 -5.70 5.17 18.01
CA LEU A 93 -6.19 4.68 16.72
C LEU A 93 -6.98 5.77 15.98
N THR A 94 -7.75 6.57 16.69
CA THR A 94 -8.51 7.69 16.09
C THR A 94 -7.56 8.74 15.53
N TYR A 95 -6.49 9.09 16.26
CA TYR A 95 -5.49 10.02 15.76
C TYR A 95 -4.77 9.47 14.53
N LYS A 96 -4.35 8.20 14.54
CA LYS A 96 -3.65 7.58 13.41
C LYS A 96 -4.54 7.41 12.18
N LEU A 97 -5.81 7.07 12.35
CA LEU A 97 -6.78 7.08 11.24
C LEU A 97 -6.94 8.49 10.65
N GLY A 98 -6.92 9.52 11.49
CA GLY A 98 -6.90 10.91 11.03
C GLY A 98 -5.65 11.27 10.21
N ASP A 99 -4.47 10.77 10.58
CA ASP A 99 -3.25 10.91 9.79
C ASP A 99 -3.38 10.25 8.41
N ILE A 100 -3.86 9.00 8.37
CA ILE A 100 -4.07 8.22 7.14
C ILE A 100 -5.06 8.93 6.19
N ILE A 101 -6.19 9.41 6.72
CA ILE A 101 -7.21 10.10 5.90
C ILE A 101 -6.64 11.38 5.29
N ARG A 102 -5.86 12.16 6.06
CA ARG A 102 -5.21 13.38 5.57
C ARG A 102 -4.19 13.08 4.49
N ALA A 103 -3.32 12.09 4.69
CA ALA A 103 -2.33 11.68 3.70
C ALA A 103 -3.01 11.23 2.39
N ASN A 104 -4.05 10.40 2.49
CA ASN A 104 -4.82 9.94 1.32
C ASN A 104 -5.52 11.10 0.59
N GLY A 105 -6.09 12.05 1.34
CA GLY A 105 -6.69 13.26 0.77
C GLY A 105 -5.70 14.12 -0.02
N ASN A 106 -4.46 14.25 0.47
CA ASN A 106 -3.40 14.99 -0.22
C ASN A 106 -3.00 14.31 -1.54
N ILE A 107 -2.85 12.98 -1.56
CA ILE A 107 -2.54 12.24 -2.80
C ILE A 107 -3.63 12.49 -3.84
N ARG A 108 -4.90 12.29 -3.47
CA ARG A 108 -6.04 12.48 -4.39
C ARG A 108 -6.10 13.90 -4.94
N ARG A 109 -5.77 14.90 -4.12
CA ARG A 109 -5.66 16.29 -4.56
C ARG A 109 -4.52 16.49 -5.56
N CYS A 110 -3.33 15.99 -5.25
CA CYS A 110 -2.17 16.08 -6.15
C CYS A 110 -2.44 15.43 -7.51
N GLU A 111 -3.09 14.27 -7.53
CA GLU A 111 -3.51 13.59 -8.78
C GLU A 111 -4.51 14.45 -9.58
N THR A 112 -5.52 15.00 -8.90
CA THR A 112 -6.57 15.82 -9.54
C THR A 112 -6.02 17.14 -10.11
N GLU A 113 -5.07 17.74 -9.41
CA GLU A 113 -4.42 19.01 -9.81
C GLU A 113 -3.31 18.80 -10.86
N GLY A 114 -2.97 17.55 -11.22
CA GLY A 114 -1.92 17.24 -12.19
C GLY A 114 -0.52 17.56 -11.65
N SER A 115 -0.30 17.38 -10.35
CA SER A 115 1.00 17.59 -9.71
C SER A 115 2.08 16.70 -10.32
N PRO A 116 3.36 17.12 -10.31
CA PRO A 116 4.46 16.31 -10.81
C PRO A 116 4.53 14.93 -10.16
N ALA A 117 4.83 13.89 -10.95
CA ALA A 117 4.81 12.49 -10.49
C ALA A 117 5.71 12.22 -9.27
N HIS A 118 6.85 12.91 -9.15
CA HIS A 118 7.73 12.75 -7.99
C HIS A 118 7.09 13.24 -6.68
N VAL A 119 6.24 14.27 -6.74
CA VAL A 119 5.50 14.79 -5.57
C VAL A 119 4.42 13.82 -5.16
N VAL A 120 3.67 13.27 -6.13
CA VAL A 120 2.64 12.25 -5.86
C VAL A 120 3.27 11.03 -5.20
N ASN A 121 4.42 10.56 -5.71
CA ASN A 121 5.16 9.43 -5.14
C ASN A 121 5.64 9.71 -3.70
N GLU A 122 6.00 10.94 -3.35
CA GLU A 122 6.40 11.30 -1.99
C GLU A 122 5.22 11.19 -1.02
N PHE A 123 4.05 11.72 -1.39
CA PHE A 123 2.84 11.56 -0.59
C PHE A 123 2.35 10.11 -0.52
N GLU A 124 2.49 9.34 -1.61
CA GLU A 124 2.20 7.91 -1.61
C GLU A 124 3.09 7.16 -0.62
N HIS A 125 4.39 7.47 -0.57
CA HIS A 125 5.29 6.88 0.42
C HIS A 125 4.90 7.24 1.86
N LEU A 126 4.40 8.45 2.10
CA LEU A 126 3.92 8.86 3.42
C LEU A 126 2.68 8.06 3.84
N LEU A 127 1.75 7.77 2.91
CA LEU A 127 0.57 6.96 3.20
C LEU A 127 0.94 5.50 3.55
N HIS A 128 2.04 4.98 3.00
CA HIS A 128 2.50 3.61 3.28
C HIS A 128 3.18 3.42 4.65
N PHE A 129 3.44 4.50 5.40
CA PHE A 129 4.15 4.47 6.69
C PHE A 129 3.18 4.62 7.87
#